data_AF-A0A8J2Z929-F1
#
_entry.id   AF-A0A8J2Z929-F1
#
_cell.length_a   1.000
_cell.length_b   1.000
_cell.length_c   1.000
_cell.angle_alpha   90.00
_cell.angle_beta   90.00
_cell.angle_gamma   90.00
#
_symmetry.space_group_name_H-M   'P 1'
#
loop_
_entity.id
_entity.type
_entity.pdbx_description
1 polymer ?
#
loop_
_entity_poly.entity_id
_entity_poly.type
_entity_poly.pdbx_seq_one_letter_code
_entity_poly.pdbx_strand_id
1 'polypeptide(L)'
;MPDGACPDRAPAAALPPSRPNDEAIEAAVRAVLGSLEGDLTTKEAALLAELEALGRTVKRVKAEIAALGVEDITASHIPSATDELDAVVEHTAGATNEILDCCETLERLEPQLGAEGQAALRGAITRIYEACSFQDITGQRIAKVVAALKAIESRVAAVVSAARGAAAARAHPVARVCEAAAEGARPAPTDGQALAQGPQLPGAGVSQDEIDRLLASFD
;
A
#
# COMPACT_ATOMS: atom_id res chain seq x y z
N MET A 1 -15.23 73.77 4.77
CA MET A 1 -14.18 74.11 3.80
C MET A 1 -12.97 74.64 4.54
N PRO A 2 -11.77 74.02 4.47
CA PRO A 2 -11.41 72.61 4.26
C PRO A 2 -10.79 72.00 5.54
N ASP A 3 -11.02 70.73 5.89
CA ASP A 3 -10.28 69.53 5.44
C ASP A 3 -8.76 69.58 5.65
N GLY A 4 -8.32 69.09 6.81
CA GLY A 4 -6.93 68.75 7.13
C GLY A 4 -6.82 67.29 7.54
N ALA A 5 -7.20 66.38 6.64
CA ALA A 5 -6.99 64.95 6.83
C ALA A 5 -5.50 64.63 6.65
N CYS A 6 -4.88 64.15 7.72
CA CYS A 6 -3.55 63.56 7.71
C CYS A 6 -3.60 62.28 6.86
N PRO A 7 -2.75 62.10 5.82
CA PRO A 7 -2.69 60.83 5.12
C PRO A 7 -1.97 59.81 6.00
N ASP A 8 -2.73 58.85 6.50
CA ASP A 8 -2.25 57.64 7.16
C ASP A 8 -1.35 56.86 6.19
N ARG A 9 -0.05 56.85 6.47
CA ARG A 9 0.96 56.22 5.64
C ARG A 9 1.01 54.73 6.02
N ALA A 10 0.18 53.92 5.35
CA ALA A 10 0.24 52.47 5.49
C ALA A 10 1.68 51.96 5.25
N PRO A 11 2.21 51.07 6.11
CA PRO A 11 3.53 50.50 5.88
C PRO A 11 3.49 49.62 4.63
N ALA A 12 4.40 49.90 3.68
CA ALA A 12 4.59 49.06 2.50
C ALA A 12 4.92 47.64 2.95
N ALA A 13 3.98 46.72 2.73
CA ALA A 13 4.20 45.30 2.94
C ALA A 13 5.32 44.85 1.99
N ALA A 14 6.47 44.47 2.57
CA ALA A 14 7.57 43.88 1.82
C ALA A 14 7.07 42.57 1.18
N LEU A 15 7.07 42.53 -0.16
CA LEU A 15 6.82 41.29 -0.90
C LEU A 15 7.83 40.22 -0.43
N PRO A 16 7.41 38.97 -0.14
CA PRO A 16 8.37 37.93 0.19
C PRO A 16 9.29 37.68 -1.01
N PRO A 17 10.58 37.34 -0.80
CA PRO A 17 11.49 37.06 -1.90
C PRO A 17 10.94 35.90 -2.73
N SER A 18 10.62 36.17 -3.99
CA SER A 18 10.22 35.18 -4.98
C SER A 18 11.32 34.13 -5.06
N ARG A 19 10.95 32.86 -4.83
CA ARG A 19 11.87 31.73 -4.99
C ARG A 19 12.44 31.79 -6.41
N PRO A 20 13.75 31.57 -6.62
CA PRO A 20 14.31 31.61 -7.95
C PRO A 20 13.59 30.56 -8.81
N ASN A 21 12.98 31.00 -9.91
CA ASN A 21 12.42 30.12 -10.92
C ASN A 21 13.55 29.26 -11.50
N ASP A 22 13.30 27.99 -11.81
CA ASP A 22 14.29 27.09 -12.39
C ASP A 22 14.95 27.68 -13.65
N GLU A 23 14.19 28.46 -14.42
CA GLU A 23 14.65 29.20 -15.59
C GLU A 23 15.65 30.32 -15.26
N ALA A 24 15.48 30.99 -14.12
CA ALA A 24 16.42 32.01 -13.63
C ALA A 24 17.71 31.38 -13.08
N ILE A 25 17.61 30.19 -12.48
CA ILE A 25 18.78 29.40 -12.06
C ILE A 25 19.53 28.91 -13.30
N GLU A 26 18.83 28.39 -14.30
CA GLU A 26 19.42 27.93 -15.56
C GLU A 26 20.09 29.08 -16.32
N ALA A 27 19.47 30.25 -16.37
CA ALA A 27 20.04 31.45 -16.97
C ALA A 27 21.26 31.98 -16.20
N ALA A 28 21.22 31.99 -14.87
CA ALA A 28 22.35 32.41 -14.04
C ALA A 28 23.52 31.43 -14.16
N VAL A 29 23.26 30.12 -14.17
CA VAL A 29 24.27 29.10 -14.43
C VAL A 29 24.87 29.32 -15.82
N ARG A 30 24.05 29.47 -16.87
CA ARG A 30 24.54 29.68 -18.24
C ARG A 30 25.37 30.97 -18.38
N ALA A 31 25.02 32.04 -17.66
CA ALA A 31 25.79 33.29 -17.64
C ALA A 31 27.15 33.12 -16.94
N VAL A 32 27.20 32.36 -15.83
CA VAL A 32 28.45 32.01 -15.15
C VAL A 32 29.31 31.11 -16.05
N LEU A 33 28.71 30.15 -16.75
CA LEU A 33 29.41 29.27 -17.69
C LEU A 33 30.00 30.04 -18.88
N GLY A 34 29.27 30.99 -19.45
CA GLY A 34 29.78 31.86 -20.52
C GLY A 34 30.89 32.82 -20.06
N SER A 35 30.93 33.18 -18.77
CA SER A 35 32.02 34.00 -18.22
C SER A 35 33.31 33.21 -17.94
N LEU A 36 33.23 31.87 -17.93
CA LEU A 36 34.34 30.95 -17.64
C LEU A 36 34.95 30.31 -18.91
N GLU A 37 34.40 30.57 -20.10
CA GLU A 37 34.83 29.99 -21.39
C GLU A 37 36.30 30.30 -21.77
N GLY A 38 37.02 31.16 -21.03
CA GLY A 38 38.44 31.44 -21.25
C GLY A 38 39.42 30.86 -20.22
N ASP A 39 38.95 30.32 -19.09
CA ASP A 39 39.81 30.00 -17.92
C ASP A 39 39.58 28.57 -17.36
N LEU A 40 38.66 27.80 -17.97
CA LEU A 40 38.40 26.42 -17.59
C LEU A 40 39.48 25.50 -18.15
N THR A 41 40.14 24.76 -17.27
CA THR A 41 40.97 23.63 -17.66
C THR A 41 40.10 22.57 -18.36
N THR A 42 40.69 21.78 -19.27
CA THR A 42 40.00 20.67 -19.95
C THR A 42 39.33 19.69 -18.98
N LYS A 43 39.85 19.55 -17.76
CA LYS A 43 39.25 18.73 -16.69
C LYS A 43 37.98 19.34 -16.11
N GLU A 44 37.95 20.67 -15.91
CA GLU A 44 36.76 21.35 -15.40
C GLU A 44 35.64 21.35 -16.45
N ALA A 45 35.96 21.57 -17.73
CA ALA A 45 34.99 21.44 -18.82
C ALA A 45 34.42 20.02 -18.93
N ALA A 46 35.24 18.98 -18.76
CA ALA A 46 34.80 17.59 -18.75
C ALA A 46 33.88 17.27 -17.54
N LEU A 47 34.27 17.72 -16.34
CA LEU A 47 33.46 17.55 -15.13
C LEU A 47 32.09 18.24 -15.26
N LEU A 48 32.08 19.44 -15.87
CA LEU A 48 30.87 20.19 -16.10
C LEU A 48 29.92 19.47 -17.08
N ALA A 49 30.47 18.91 -18.16
CA ALA A 49 29.73 18.10 -19.11
C ALA A 49 29.15 16.82 -18.47
N GLU A 50 29.89 16.18 -17.56
CA GLU A 50 29.40 15.04 -16.78
C GLU A 50 28.26 15.44 -15.82
N LEU A 51 28.37 16.59 -15.14
CA LEU A 51 27.32 17.12 -14.28
C LEU A 51 26.06 17.47 -15.07
N GLU A 52 26.20 18.06 -16.25
CA GLU A 52 25.07 18.30 -17.16
C GLU A 52 24.42 16.99 -17.62
N ALA A 53 25.22 15.98 -17.96
CA ALA A 53 24.72 14.67 -18.36
C ALA A 53 23.96 13.98 -17.20
N LEU A 54 24.47 14.09 -15.98
CA LEU A 54 23.79 13.62 -14.78
C LEU A 54 22.49 14.39 -14.54
N GLY A 55 22.49 15.72 -14.68
CA GLY A 55 21.31 16.57 -14.56
C GLY A 55 20.21 16.20 -15.57
N ARG A 56 20.59 15.97 -16.83
CA ARG A 56 19.67 15.46 -17.86
C ARG A 56 19.08 14.10 -17.48
N THR A 57 19.90 13.20 -16.95
CA THR A 57 19.47 11.88 -16.49
C THR A 57 18.48 11.97 -15.33
N VAL A 58 18.76 12.80 -14.32
CA VAL A 58 17.86 13.04 -13.19
C VAL A 58 16.53 13.63 -13.67
N LYS A 59 16.55 14.59 -14.60
CA LYS A 59 15.33 15.20 -15.17
C LYS A 59 14.48 14.16 -15.90
N ARG A 60 15.11 13.28 -16.68
CA ARG A 60 14.42 12.17 -17.37
C ARG A 60 13.79 11.19 -16.37
N VAL A 61 14.53 10.74 -15.37
CA VAL A 61 14.01 9.82 -14.33
C VAL A 61 12.85 10.45 -13.56
N LYS A 62 12.93 11.74 -13.22
CA LYS A 62 11.81 12.45 -12.58
C LYS A 62 10.56 12.50 -13.46
N ALA A 63 10.72 12.71 -14.77
CA ALA A 63 9.60 12.71 -15.72
C ALA A 63 9.00 11.30 -15.89
N GLU A 64 9.84 10.26 -15.96
CA GLU A 64 9.40 8.86 -16.01
C GLU A 64 8.63 8.48 -14.72
N ILE A 65 9.12 8.88 -13.54
CA ILE A 65 8.42 8.64 -12.26
C ILE A 65 7.08 9.38 -12.20
N ALA A 66 7.00 10.61 -12.68
CA ALA A 66 5.74 11.35 -12.77
C ALA A 66 4.76 10.68 -13.74
N ALA A 67 5.25 10.12 -14.85
CA ALA A 67 4.44 9.43 -15.85
C ALA A 67 3.91 8.07 -15.39
N LEU A 68 4.48 7.46 -14.34
CA LEU A 68 3.95 6.23 -13.74
C LEU A 68 2.57 6.41 -13.10
N GLY A 69 2.07 7.64 -12.96
CA GLY A 69 0.73 7.90 -12.40
C GLY A 69 0.62 7.38 -10.97
N VAL A 70 1.70 7.44 -10.19
CA VAL A 70 1.74 6.88 -8.84
C VAL A 70 0.65 7.48 -7.95
N GLU A 71 0.34 8.76 -8.12
CA GLU A 71 -0.81 9.38 -7.43
C GLU A 71 -2.11 8.60 -7.68
N ASP A 72 -2.40 8.20 -8.92
CA ASP A 72 -3.62 7.46 -9.26
C ASP A 72 -3.61 6.05 -8.65
N ILE A 73 -2.44 5.39 -8.63
CA ILE A 73 -2.28 4.06 -8.02
C ILE A 73 -2.52 4.11 -6.51
N THR A 74 -1.93 5.09 -5.81
CA THR A 74 -2.06 5.23 -4.35
C THR A 74 -3.38 5.85 -3.93
N ALA A 75 -3.96 6.76 -4.73
CA ALA A 75 -5.19 7.47 -4.35
C ALA A 75 -6.45 6.70 -4.74
N SER A 76 -6.41 5.88 -5.79
CA SER A 76 -7.61 5.22 -6.32
C SER A 76 -7.49 3.71 -6.41
N HIS A 77 -6.45 3.17 -7.02
CA HIS A 77 -6.44 1.75 -7.40
C HIS A 77 -6.22 0.79 -6.22
N ILE A 78 -5.23 1.07 -5.36
CA ILE A 78 -4.97 0.20 -4.19
C ILE A 78 -6.07 0.29 -3.12
N PRO A 79 -6.59 1.48 -2.76
CA PRO A 79 -7.72 1.59 -1.85
C PRO A 79 -8.96 0.86 -2.37
N SER A 80 -9.34 1.11 -3.64
CA SER A 80 -10.50 0.43 -4.25
C SER A 80 -10.31 -1.09 -4.31
N ALA A 81 -9.14 -1.58 -4.68
CA ALA A 81 -8.87 -3.02 -4.70
C ALA A 81 -8.94 -3.64 -3.30
N THR A 82 -8.53 -2.90 -2.26
CA THR A 82 -8.65 -3.35 -0.87
C THR A 82 -10.11 -3.42 -0.44
N ASP A 83 -10.88 -2.36 -0.70
CA ASP A 83 -12.30 -2.30 -0.35
C ASP A 83 -13.11 -3.40 -1.05
N GLU A 84 -12.84 -3.67 -2.32
CA GLU A 84 -13.44 -4.77 -3.08
C GLU A 84 -13.06 -6.14 -2.47
N LEU A 85 -11.81 -6.33 -2.07
CA LEU A 85 -11.37 -7.58 -1.44
C LEU A 85 -12.01 -7.78 -0.05
N ASP A 86 -12.17 -6.72 0.73
CA ASP A 86 -12.87 -6.77 2.01
C ASP A 86 -14.36 -7.10 1.81
N ALA A 87 -15.01 -6.49 0.81
CA ALA A 87 -16.39 -6.80 0.44
C ALA A 87 -16.56 -8.27 -0.01
N VAL A 88 -15.60 -8.81 -0.77
CA VAL A 88 -15.59 -10.24 -1.14
C VAL A 88 -15.51 -11.14 0.09
N VAL A 89 -14.68 -10.80 1.09
CA VAL A 89 -14.60 -11.57 2.34
C VAL A 89 -15.93 -11.54 3.08
N GLU A 90 -16.55 -10.36 3.21
CA GLU A 90 -17.84 -10.22 3.89
C GLU A 90 -18.96 -10.98 3.18
N HIS A 91 -19.10 -10.82 1.86
CA HIS A 91 -20.11 -11.52 1.07
C HIS A 91 -19.93 -13.03 1.09
N THR A 92 -18.69 -13.52 1.00
CA THR A 92 -18.45 -14.97 1.07
C THR A 92 -18.75 -15.52 2.45
N ALA A 93 -18.43 -14.81 3.53
CA ALA A 93 -18.80 -15.20 4.90
C ALA A 93 -20.32 -15.22 5.10
N GLY A 94 -21.03 -14.20 4.59
CA GLY A 94 -22.49 -14.17 4.61
C GLY A 94 -23.11 -15.35 3.87
N ALA A 95 -22.66 -15.63 2.65
CA ALA A 95 -23.13 -16.77 1.87
C ALA A 95 -22.84 -18.12 2.56
N THR A 96 -21.68 -18.27 3.22
CA THR A 96 -21.39 -19.47 4.00
C THR A 96 -22.33 -19.62 5.18
N ASN A 97 -22.62 -18.56 5.93
CA ASN A 97 -23.61 -18.61 7.02
C ASN A 97 -24.99 -19.02 6.50
N GLU A 98 -25.46 -18.47 5.39
CA GLU A 98 -26.74 -18.86 4.79
C GLU A 98 -26.78 -20.35 4.39
N ILE A 99 -25.67 -20.88 3.86
CA ILE A 99 -25.54 -22.32 3.54
C ILE A 99 -25.63 -23.17 4.81
N LEU A 100 -24.97 -22.75 5.90
CA LEU A 100 -25.02 -23.44 7.18
C LEU A 100 -26.43 -23.42 7.79
N ASP A 101 -27.12 -22.28 7.76
CA ASP A 101 -28.51 -22.15 8.20
C ASP A 101 -29.47 -23.05 7.40
N CYS A 102 -29.21 -23.18 6.09
CA CYS A 102 -29.94 -24.13 5.24
C CYS A 102 -29.69 -25.58 5.67
N CYS A 103 -28.45 -25.94 6.01
CA CYS A 103 -28.11 -27.26 6.53
C CYS A 103 -28.85 -27.55 7.84
N GLU A 104 -28.87 -26.62 8.79
CA GLU A 104 -29.64 -26.76 10.03
C GLU A 104 -31.14 -26.93 9.76
N THR A 105 -31.67 -26.25 8.75
CA THR A 105 -33.06 -26.41 8.32
C THR A 105 -33.32 -27.80 7.77
N LEU A 106 -32.40 -28.33 6.96
CA LEU A 106 -32.49 -29.70 6.44
C LEU A 106 -32.39 -30.74 7.55
N GLU A 107 -31.54 -30.54 8.56
CA GLU A 107 -31.47 -31.41 9.75
C GLU A 107 -32.78 -31.46 10.51
N ARG A 108 -33.50 -30.34 10.65
CA ARG A 108 -34.83 -30.31 11.29
C ARG A 108 -35.90 -31.08 10.50
N LEU A 109 -35.74 -31.19 9.19
CA LEU A 109 -36.64 -31.94 8.30
C LEU A 109 -36.24 -33.42 8.20
N GLU A 110 -35.00 -33.77 8.56
CA GLU A 110 -34.43 -35.11 8.50
C GLU A 110 -35.33 -36.18 9.17
N PRO A 111 -35.92 -35.95 10.37
CA PRO A 111 -36.77 -36.95 11.03
C PRO A 111 -38.03 -37.33 10.23
N GLN A 112 -38.44 -36.50 9.26
CA GLN A 112 -39.62 -36.74 8.42
C GLN A 112 -39.34 -37.74 7.28
N LEU A 113 -38.07 -38.10 7.07
CA LEU A 113 -37.64 -39.07 6.07
C LEU A 113 -37.58 -40.50 6.64
N GLY A 114 -37.64 -41.50 5.75
CA GLY A 114 -37.33 -42.89 6.11
C GLY A 114 -35.85 -43.09 6.42
N ALA A 115 -35.49 -44.20 7.08
CA ALA A 115 -34.14 -44.45 7.59
C ALA A 115 -33.02 -44.33 6.54
N GLU A 116 -33.25 -44.76 5.30
CA GLU A 116 -32.28 -44.63 4.21
C GLU A 116 -32.11 -43.17 3.76
N GLY A 117 -33.20 -42.41 3.70
CA GLY A 117 -33.18 -40.97 3.38
C GLY A 117 -32.52 -40.13 4.47
N GLN A 118 -32.72 -40.49 5.74
CA GLN A 118 -32.04 -39.90 6.89
C GLN A 118 -30.52 -40.05 6.82
N ALA A 119 -30.05 -41.29 6.58
CA ALA A 119 -28.62 -41.57 6.48
C ALA A 119 -27.97 -40.82 5.31
N ALA A 120 -28.63 -40.80 4.14
CA ALA A 120 -28.15 -40.07 2.97
C ALA A 120 -28.09 -38.55 3.22
N LEU A 121 -29.13 -37.98 3.85
CA LEU A 121 -29.18 -36.55 4.13
C LEU A 121 -28.11 -36.12 5.14
N ARG A 122 -27.95 -36.87 6.24
CA ARG A 122 -26.87 -36.61 7.21
C ARG A 122 -25.50 -36.65 6.56
N GLY A 123 -25.23 -37.67 5.74
CA GLY A 123 -23.96 -37.77 5.02
C GLY A 123 -23.69 -36.57 4.11
N ALA A 124 -24.72 -36.07 3.41
CA ALA A 124 -24.58 -34.87 2.58
C ALA A 124 -24.32 -33.60 3.42
N ILE A 125 -25.05 -33.42 4.52
CA ILE A 125 -24.91 -32.27 5.41
C ILE A 125 -23.52 -32.24 6.06
N THR A 126 -23.02 -33.37 6.56
CA THR A 126 -21.66 -33.48 7.09
C THR A 126 -20.62 -33.05 6.06
N ARG A 127 -20.75 -33.47 4.80
CA ARG A 127 -19.84 -33.06 3.73
C ARG A 127 -19.90 -31.57 3.42
N ILE A 128 -21.07 -30.94 3.58
CA ILE A 128 -21.21 -29.49 3.42
C ILE A 128 -20.48 -28.77 4.56
N TYR A 129 -20.66 -29.20 5.81
CA TYR A 129 -19.92 -28.62 6.95
C TYR A 129 -18.40 -28.71 6.76
N GLU A 130 -17.91 -29.88 6.33
CA GLU A 130 -16.48 -30.06 6.03
C GLU A 130 -16.00 -29.15 4.90
N ALA A 131 -16.79 -28.98 3.85
CA ALA A 131 -16.45 -28.09 2.73
C ALA A 131 -16.44 -26.61 3.14
N CYS A 132 -17.40 -26.18 3.96
CA CYS A 132 -17.49 -24.82 4.48
C CYS A 132 -16.38 -24.49 5.50
N SER A 133 -15.85 -25.50 6.21
CA SER A 133 -14.69 -25.34 7.12
C SER A 133 -13.43 -24.79 6.43
N PHE A 134 -13.27 -25.01 5.12
CA PHE A 134 -12.15 -24.46 4.33
C PHE A 134 -12.27 -22.96 3.99
N GLN A 135 -13.39 -22.31 4.30
CA GLN A 135 -13.59 -20.91 3.96
C GLN A 135 -12.64 -19.97 4.73
N ASP A 136 -12.26 -20.33 5.96
CA ASP A 136 -11.31 -19.58 6.80
C ASP A 136 -9.96 -19.35 6.06
N ILE A 137 -9.55 -20.31 5.22
CA ILE A 137 -8.31 -20.23 4.42
C ILE A 137 -8.42 -19.15 3.36
N THR A 138 -9.59 -19.00 2.76
CA THR A 138 -9.82 -18.00 1.72
C THR A 138 -9.78 -16.61 2.34
N GLY A 139 -10.44 -16.42 3.49
CA GLY A 139 -10.37 -15.16 4.26
C GLY A 139 -8.94 -14.79 4.65
N GLN A 140 -8.18 -15.74 5.21
CA GLN A 140 -6.77 -15.52 5.57
C GLN A 140 -5.88 -15.21 4.37
N ARG A 141 -6.09 -15.88 3.23
CA ARG A 141 -5.32 -15.62 2.00
C ARG A 141 -5.63 -14.25 1.41
N ILE A 142 -6.90 -13.85 1.40
CA ILE A 142 -7.28 -12.50 0.96
C ILE A 142 -6.66 -11.44 1.88
N ALA A 143 -6.72 -11.63 3.21
CA ALA A 143 -6.08 -10.73 4.17
C ALA A 143 -4.56 -10.58 3.92
N LYS A 144 -3.86 -11.67 3.57
CA LYS A 144 -2.44 -11.62 3.17
C LYS A 144 -2.22 -10.82 1.90
N VAL A 145 -3.08 -10.99 0.89
CA VAL A 145 -3.01 -10.21 -0.37
C VAL A 145 -3.22 -8.72 -0.08
N VAL A 146 -4.24 -8.37 0.70
CA VAL A 146 -4.50 -6.98 1.13
C VAL A 146 -3.30 -6.38 1.85
N ALA A 147 -2.69 -7.12 2.78
CA ALA A 147 -1.49 -6.66 3.49
C ALA A 147 -0.30 -6.42 2.53
N ALA A 148 -0.13 -7.27 1.52
CA ALA A 148 0.90 -7.09 0.50
C ALA A 148 0.65 -5.85 -0.38
N LEU A 149 -0.61 -5.61 -0.78
CA LEU A 149 -0.98 -4.41 -1.55
C LEU A 149 -0.70 -3.12 -0.76
N LYS A 150 -1.04 -3.08 0.54
CA LYS A 150 -0.72 -1.95 1.45
C LYS A 150 0.79 -1.74 1.60
N ALA A 151 1.58 -2.81 1.60
CA ALA A 151 3.04 -2.71 1.63
C ALA A 151 3.62 -2.14 0.32
N ILE A 152 3.04 -2.52 -0.83
CA ILE A 152 3.40 -1.97 -2.14
C ILE A 152 3.07 -0.48 -2.18
N GLU A 153 1.89 -0.07 -1.74
CA GLU A 153 1.46 1.33 -1.64
C GLU A 153 2.48 2.19 -0.89
N SER A 154 2.89 1.75 0.30
CA SER A 154 3.87 2.46 1.14
C SER A 154 5.23 2.63 0.46
N ARG A 155 5.74 1.56 -0.18
CA ARG A 155 7.02 1.62 -0.92
C ARG A 155 6.95 2.56 -2.11
N VAL A 156 5.84 2.52 -2.85
CA VAL A 156 5.59 3.39 -3.99
C VAL A 156 5.51 4.86 -3.56
N ALA A 157 4.83 5.17 -2.46
CA ALA A 157 4.78 6.50 -1.88
C ALA A 157 6.17 7.01 -1.45
N ALA A 158 7.00 6.16 -0.86
CA ALA A 158 8.37 6.50 -0.47
C ALA A 158 9.25 6.86 -1.69
N VAL A 159 9.17 6.06 -2.76
CA VAL A 159 9.91 6.31 -4.01
C VAL A 159 9.53 7.65 -4.63
N VAL A 160 8.23 7.97 -4.68
CA VAL A 160 7.77 9.26 -5.23
C VAL A 160 8.17 10.44 -4.35
N SER A 161 8.08 10.30 -3.04
CA SER A 161 8.54 11.34 -2.10
C SER A 161 10.03 11.64 -2.27
N ALA A 162 10.85 10.59 -2.37
CA ALA A 162 12.28 10.73 -2.63
C ALA A 162 12.58 11.38 -3.99
N ALA A 163 11.86 10.99 -5.04
CA ALA A 163 12.03 11.52 -6.39
C ALA A 163 11.63 13.00 -6.52
N ARG A 164 10.59 13.44 -5.79
CA ARG A 164 10.14 14.85 -5.76
C ARG A 164 11.12 15.77 -5.03
N GLY A 165 11.95 15.23 -4.14
CA GLY A 165 12.88 16.00 -3.31
C GLY A 165 12.16 16.83 -2.24
N ALA A 166 12.87 17.13 -1.14
CA ALA A 166 12.34 17.74 0.09
C ALA A 166 11.61 19.09 -0.06
N ALA A 167 11.56 19.69 -1.25
CA ALA A 167 10.85 20.94 -1.52
C ALA A 167 9.32 20.79 -1.68
N ALA A 168 8.82 19.59 -2.02
CA ALA A 168 7.37 19.32 -2.14
C ALA A 168 6.70 18.99 -0.78
N ALA A 169 7.48 18.78 0.28
CA ALA A 169 6.98 18.40 1.61
C ALA A 169 6.22 19.51 2.37
N ARG A 170 5.89 20.63 1.73
CA ARG A 170 5.17 21.76 2.35
C ARG A 170 3.73 21.98 1.86
N ALA A 171 3.23 21.17 0.92
CA ALA A 171 1.88 21.37 0.36
C ALA A 171 0.82 20.34 0.77
N HIS A 172 1.20 19.21 1.37
CA HIS A 172 0.26 18.29 2.02
C HIS A 172 0.83 17.84 3.35
N PRO A 173 0.07 17.89 4.45
CA PRO A 173 0.46 17.23 5.68
C PRO A 173 0.29 15.72 5.48
N VAL A 174 1.20 15.11 4.71
CA VAL A 174 1.45 13.67 4.84
C VAL A 174 2.13 13.56 6.19
N ALA A 175 1.39 13.01 7.16
CA ALA A 175 1.88 12.74 8.49
C ALA A 175 3.30 12.17 8.39
N ARG A 176 4.28 12.86 8.99
CA ARG A 176 5.58 12.28 9.29
C ARG A 176 5.32 11.07 10.20
N VAL A 177 5.15 9.89 9.61
CA VAL A 177 5.45 8.67 10.32
C VAL A 177 6.91 8.39 10.00
N CYS A 178 7.75 8.91 10.90
CA CYS A 178 9.12 8.49 11.07
C CYS A 178 9.18 6.95 11.15
N GLU A 179 10.24 6.38 10.59
CA GLU A 179 10.62 4.96 10.61
C GLU A 179 10.93 4.40 12.02
N ALA A 180 10.11 4.70 13.03
CA ALA A 180 10.28 4.20 14.39
C ALA A 180 8.96 3.92 15.14
N ALA A 181 7.79 3.94 14.48
CA ALA A 181 6.50 3.83 15.18
C ALA A 181 5.42 3.03 14.43
N ALA A 182 5.77 1.91 13.80
CA ALA A 182 4.78 0.96 13.25
C ALA A 182 4.83 -0.43 13.91
N GLU A 183 5.42 -0.53 15.10
CA GLU A 183 5.33 -1.70 15.98
C GLU A 183 4.29 -1.49 17.11
N GLY A 184 3.58 -0.36 17.11
CA GLY A 184 2.80 0.10 18.27
C GLY A 184 1.30 0.37 18.08
N ALA A 185 0.68 0.04 16.94
CA ALA A 185 -0.75 0.35 16.74
C ALA A 185 -1.55 -0.68 15.93
N ARG A 186 -1.01 -1.88 15.70
CA ARG A 186 -1.89 -3.05 15.55
C ARG A 186 -1.96 -3.67 16.94
N PRO A 187 -3.16 -4.03 17.46
CA PRO A 187 -3.18 -4.97 18.57
C PRO A 187 -2.30 -6.14 18.17
N ALA A 188 -1.38 -6.55 19.06
CA ALA A 188 -0.58 -7.73 18.81
C ALA A 188 -1.55 -8.83 18.36
N PRO A 189 -1.27 -9.53 17.23
CA PRO A 189 -2.14 -10.59 16.77
C PRO A 189 -2.38 -11.49 17.97
N THR A 190 -3.65 -11.76 18.27
CA THR A 190 -3.97 -12.68 19.36
C THR A 190 -3.25 -14.00 19.09
N ASP A 191 -2.92 -14.77 20.13
CA ASP A 191 -2.25 -16.06 19.94
C ASP A 191 -2.99 -16.92 18.89
N GLY A 192 -4.32 -16.84 18.84
CA GLY A 192 -5.15 -17.46 17.80
C GLY A 192 -4.89 -16.93 16.38
N GLN A 193 -4.71 -15.62 16.18
CA GLN A 193 -4.38 -15.03 14.88
C GLN A 193 -2.94 -15.31 14.44
N ALA A 194 -2.00 -15.42 15.38
CA ALA A 194 -0.62 -15.79 15.11
C ALA A 194 -0.49 -17.28 14.73
N LEU A 195 -1.33 -18.12 15.32
CA LEU A 195 -1.41 -19.57 15.06
C LEU A 195 -2.34 -19.93 13.89
N ALA A 196 -3.16 -18.99 13.41
CA ALA A 196 -4.01 -19.16 12.23
C ALA A 196 -3.16 -19.14 10.95
N GLN A 197 -2.45 -20.23 10.70
CA GLN A 197 -1.92 -20.57 9.39
C GLN A 197 -2.85 -21.62 8.80
N GLY A 198 -3.79 -21.16 7.98
CA GLY A 198 -4.68 -22.05 7.27
C GLY A 198 -3.93 -23.10 6.42
N PRO A 199 -4.53 -24.29 6.14
CA PRO A 199 -4.12 -25.26 5.13
C PRO A 199 -3.23 -24.71 4.04
N GLN A 200 -2.01 -25.21 4.03
CA GLN A 200 -1.01 -24.84 3.05
C GLN A 200 -1.44 -25.29 1.66
N LEU A 201 -0.96 -24.57 0.64
CA LEU A 201 -1.16 -24.97 -0.76
C LEU A 201 -0.73 -26.44 -0.96
N PRO A 202 -1.33 -27.19 -1.91
CA PRO A 202 -0.91 -28.56 -2.21
C PRO A 202 0.60 -28.62 -2.45
N GLY A 203 1.32 -29.38 -1.61
CA GLY A 203 2.78 -29.52 -1.68
C GLY A 203 3.61 -28.46 -0.95
N ALA A 204 3.00 -27.43 -0.35
CA ALA A 204 3.69 -26.44 0.48
C ALA A 204 3.66 -26.79 1.98
N GLY A 205 2.72 -27.62 2.40
CA GLY A 205 2.58 -28.08 3.78
C GLY A 205 3.60 -29.12 4.18
N VAL A 206 3.88 -29.19 5.49
CA VAL A 206 4.60 -30.30 6.11
C VAL A 206 3.84 -31.58 5.79
N SER A 207 4.56 -32.58 5.27
CA SER A 207 3.95 -33.86 4.88
C SER A 207 3.50 -34.65 6.11
N GLN A 208 2.48 -35.50 5.98
CA GLN A 208 2.03 -36.37 7.08
C GLN A 208 3.20 -37.21 7.62
N ASP A 209 4.08 -37.70 6.72
CA ASP A 209 5.29 -38.45 7.09
C ASP A 209 6.31 -37.64 7.92
N GLU A 210 6.32 -36.32 7.78
CA GLU A 210 7.14 -35.41 8.59
C GLU A 210 6.47 -35.10 9.93
N ILE A 211 5.15 -34.98 9.95
CA ILE A 211 4.36 -34.82 11.19
C ILE A 211 4.54 -36.07 12.06
N ASP A 212 4.41 -37.24 11.47
CA ASP A 212 4.55 -38.53 12.17
C ASP A 212 5.98 -38.71 12.70
N ARG A 213 7.00 -38.28 11.94
CA ARG A 213 8.40 -38.27 12.40
C ARG A 213 8.64 -37.29 13.54
N LEU A 214 8.04 -36.10 13.48
CA LEU A 214 8.15 -35.09 14.53
C LEU A 214 7.50 -35.60 15.82
N LEU A 215 6.30 -36.17 15.74
CA LEU A 215 5.58 -36.72 16.90
C LEU A 215 6.29 -37.93 17.50
N ALA A 216 6.85 -38.81 16.67
CA ALA A 216 7.68 -39.93 17.13
C ALA A 216 8.99 -39.51 17.80
N SER A 217 9.42 -38.25 17.68
CA SER A 217 10.61 -37.72 18.36
C SER A 217 10.33 -37.18 19.78
N PHE A 218 9.05 -37.12 20.18
CA PHE A 218 8.62 -36.69 21.51
C PHE A 218 8.31 -37.87 22.46
N ASP A 219 8.31 -39.11 21.94
CA ASP A 219 8.28 -40.36 22.71
C ASP A 219 9.71 -40.88 22.98
#